data_AF-A0A1F5RF90-F1
#
_entry.id   AF-A0A1F5RF90-F1
#
_cell.length_a   1.000
_cell.length_b   1.000
_cell.length_c   1.000
_cell.angle_alpha   90.00
_cell.angle_beta   90.00
_cell.angle_gamma   90.00
#
_symmetry.space_group_name_H-M   'P 1'
#
loop_
_entity.id
_entity.type
_entity.pdbx_description
1 polymer ?
#
loop_
_entity_poly.entity_id
_entity_poly.type
_entity_poly.pdbx_seq_one_letter_code
_entity_poly.pdbx_strand_id
1 'polypeptide(L)'
;MPQASRLVLALLLLLPGPRRAAASVVADRVVVVLIDGLRYSEGLGDASAAFAPRLAALAAQGVKIEPFLNDGFTYTSEAIPASWMGGWFGSRDTVLAGQATQYALAPTLFEAYRKQLGRPAEDCMYFIKDVGSLWRQSFDPAYGPDYWPRTHMAGYSDPTVWEEFKALVPALHPRLIYLYLADVDGAGHGGSWSDYTGAILMADAIVGELWDFVQADPFYAGRTDLLVTNDHGRHDDAHGGFRGHGDGCPGCRTIMLLAVGPDFPAGVVSHTPRALPDLAPTVGLILGFEMPWATGRPMQEICTAGVPIPAPLPPAGLRLVALEPNPASGVQRIEWDLARGGALRLEVFDLSGRRRRALFVPAAPAGSGSLEWSGEGDDGRALEAGLYWLRLTHAGLSATGKFVRMR
;
A
#
# COMPACT_ATOMS: atom_id res chain seq x y z
N MET A 1 1.94 -21.48 63.88
CA MET A 1 2.62 -20.22 63.49
C MET A 1 3.00 -20.34 62.02
N PRO A 2 2.33 -19.64 61.09
CA PRO A 2 2.70 -19.69 59.67
C PRO A 2 3.74 -18.62 59.34
N GLN A 3 4.75 -19.02 58.56
CA GLN A 3 5.81 -18.16 58.03
C GLN A 3 5.24 -17.16 57.02
N ALA A 4 5.54 -15.87 57.22
CA ALA A 4 5.23 -14.80 56.28
C ALA A 4 6.35 -14.70 55.23
N SER A 5 6.04 -15.05 53.98
CA SER A 5 6.90 -14.75 52.83
C SER A 5 6.86 -13.24 52.56
N ARG A 6 8.00 -12.56 52.74
CA ARG A 6 8.19 -11.16 52.36
C ARG A 6 8.37 -11.06 50.84
N LEU A 7 7.39 -10.48 50.14
CA LEU A 7 7.58 -9.97 48.78
C LEU A 7 8.45 -8.70 48.86
N VAL A 8 9.61 -8.71 48.22
CA VAL A 8 10.40 -7.51 47.95
C VAL A 8 9.91 -6.93 46.62
N LEU A 9 9.25 -5.77 46.68
CA LEU A 9 8.83 -5.02 45.50
C LEU A 9 10.01 -4.13 45.08
N ALA A 10 10.72 -4.50 44.01
CA ALA A 10 11.76 -3.66 43.41
C ALA A 10 11.09 -2.56 42.56
N LEU A 11 11.15 -1.31 43.02
CA LEU A 11 10.69 -0.14 42.30
C LEU A 11 11.76 0.27 41.27
N LEU A 12 11.57 -0.12 40.01
CA LEU A 12 12.37 0.39 38.88
C LEU A 12 11.92 1.81 38.55
N LEU A 13 12.68 2.80 39.03
CA LEU A 13 12.59 4.19 38.58
C LEU A 13 13.22 4.31 37.18
N LEU A 14 12.39 4.34 36.14
CA LEU A 14 12.79 4.71 34.78
C LEU A 14 13.01 6.22 34.73
N LEU A 15 14.26 6.66 34.74
CA LEU A 15 14.62 8.03 34.39
C LEU A 15 14.45 8.22 32.87
N PRO A 16 13.73 9.26 32.41
CA PRO A 16 13.61 9.53 30.98
C PRO A 16 14.98 9.95 30.43
N GLY A 17 15.50 9.18 29.48
CA GLY A 17 16.68 9.56 28.69
C GLY A 17 16.44 10.85 27.89
N PRO A 18 17.51 11.49 27.38
CA PRO A 18 17.39 12.75 26.65
C PRO A 18 16.47 12.56 25.44
N ARG A 19 15.36 13.32 25.40
CA ARG A 19 14.46 13.38 24.24
C ARG A 19 15.25 13.95 23.06
N ARG A 20 15.64 13.09 22.12
CA ARG A 20 15.95 13.53 20.74
C ARG A 20 14.72 14.27 20.23
N ALA A 21 14.89 15.52 19.80
CA ALA A 21 13.84 16.23 19.08
C ALA A 21 13.46 15.41 17.84
N ALA A 22 12.17 15.10 17.69
CA ALA A 22 11.64 14.40 16.52
C ALA A 22 11.75 15.33 15.30
N ALA A 23 12.38 14.86 14.22
CA ALA A 23 12.44 15.59 12.95
C ALA A 23 11.13 15.37 12.18
N SER A 24 10.27 16.39 12.11
CA SER A 24 8.98 16.36 11.39
C SER A 24 9.14 16.09 9.89
N VAL A 25 8.16 15.39 9.29
CA VAL A 25 7.97 15.35 7.82
C VAL A 25 8.02 16.78 7.27
N VAL A 26 8.78 16.98 6.19
CA VAL A 26 9.02 18.28 5.55
C VAL A 26 8.04 18.50 4.41
N ALA A 27 7.75 17.47 3.61
CA ALA A 27 6.81 17.54 2.52
C ALA A 27 5.37 17.68 3.02
N ASP A 28 4.62 18.53 2.35
CA ASP A 28 3.16 18.69 2.49
C ASP A 28 2.48 18.61 1.12
N ARG A 29 3.18 17.99 0.16
CA ARG A 29 2.73 17.63 -1.18
C ARG A 29 3.33 16.26 -1.54
N VAL A 30 2.54 15.45 -2.24
CA VAL A 30 2.97 14.17 -2.78
C VAL A 30 2.53 14.06 -4.23
N VAL A 31 3.46 13.66 -5.09
CA VAL A 31 3.17 13.19 -6.44
C VAL A 31 3.43 11.69 -6.49
N VAL A 32 2.43 10.93 -6.91
CA VAL A 32 2.56 9.51 -7.22
C VAL A 32 2.54 9.35 -8.74
N VAL A 33 3.53 8.68 -9.31
CA VAL A 33 3.51 8.23 -10.71
C VAL A 33 3.42 6.71 -10.74
N LEU A 34 2.43 6.19 -11.43
CA LEU A 34 2.29 4.76 -11.68
C LEU A 34 2.48 4.49 -13.18
N ILE A 35 3.48 3.68 -13.53
CA ILE A 35 3.81 3.28 -14.90
C ILE A 35 3.31 1.87 -15.14
N ASP A 36 2.20 1.71 -15.86
CA ASP A 36 1.53 0.43 -16.06
C ASP A 36 2.43 -0.60 -16.76
N GLY A 37 2.49 -1.82 -16.23
CA GLY A 37 3.10 -2.95 -16.91
C GLY A 37 4.59 -2.85 -17.18
N LEU A 38 5.34 -1.99 -16.47
CA LEU A 38 6.79 -1.91 -16.57
C LEU A 38 7.45 -3.10 -15.86
N ARG A 39 8.12 -3.98 -16.61
CA ARG A 39 8.85 -5.12 -16.06
C ARG A 39 10.14 -4.65 -15.37
N TYR A 40 10.35 -5.11 -14.14
CA TYR A 40 11.45 -4.66 -13.28
C TYR A 40 12.84 -4.73 -13.94
N SER A 41 13.10 -5.76 -14.75
CA SER A 41 14.38 -5.97 -15.44
C SER A 41 14.71 -4.96 -16.53
N GLU A 42 13.74 -4.20 -17.04
CA GLU A 42 13.97 -3.07 -17.97
C GLU A 42 13.81 -1.70 -17.29
N GLY A 43 13.43 -1.69 -16.02
CA GLY A 43 13.34 -0.50 -15.17
C GLY A 43 14.52 -0.40 -14.21
N LEU A 44 14.21 -0.21 -12.92
CA LEU A 44 15.19 -0.08 -11.84
C LEU A 44 15.95 -1.36 -11.48
N GLY A 45 15.59 -2.49 -12.09
CA GLY A 45 16.36 -3.74 -12.03
C GLY A 45 17.46 -3.84 -13.07
N ASP A 46 17.48 -2.96 -14.08
CA ASP A 46 18.56 -2.90 -15.07
C ASP A 46 19.76 -2.10 -14.53
N ALA A 47 20.86 -2.79 -14.22
CA ALA A 47 22.09 -2.14 -13.75
C ALA A 47 22.73 -1.20 -14.78
N SER A 48 22.44 -1.37 -16.07
CA SER A 48 22.92 -0.48 -17.13
C SER A 48 22.04 0.76 -17.33
N ALA A 49 20.82 0.73 -16.78
CA ALA A 49 19.79 1.74 -16.96
C ALA A 49 19.54 2.09 -18.44
N ALA A 50 19.53 1.07 -19.33
CA ALA A 50 19.44 1.26 -20.77
C ALA A 50 18.13 1.91 -21.19
N PHE A 51 17.03 1.59 -20.49
CA PHE A 51 15.68 2.08 -20.81
C PHE A 51 15.09 3.01 -19.75
N ALA A 52 15.69 3.07 -18.55
CA ALA A 52 15.22 3.86 -17.42
C ALA A 52 16.31 4.78 -16.81
N PRO A 53 17.05 5.57 -17.62
CA PRO A 53 18.17 6.38 -17.12
C PRO A 53 17.74 7.50 -16.16
N ARG A 54 16.56 8.12 -16.33
CA ARG A 54 16.08 9.18 -15.42
C ARG A 54 15.66 8.60 -14.08
N LEU A 55 14.95 7.48 -14.07
CA LEU A 55 14.61 6.74 -12.86
C LEU A 55 15.87 6.31 -12.10
N ALA A 56 16.89 5.82 -12.80
CA ALA A 56 18.18 5.47 -12.18
C ALA A 56 18.88 6.71 -11.57
N ALA A 57 18.86 7.85 -12.26
CA ALA A 57 19.40 9.11 -11.74
C ALA A 57 18.63 9.65 -10.52
N LEU A 58 17.31 9.46 -10.48
CA LEU A 58 16.48 9.81 -9.32
C LEU A 58 16.69 8.83 -8.16
N ALA A 59 16.91 7.54 -8.43
CA ALA A 59 17.27 6.57 -7.39
C ALA A 59 18.58 6.93 -6.67
N ALA A 60 19.53 7.57 -7.35
CA ALA A 60 20.73 8.12 -6.72
C ALA A 60 20.44 9.33 -5.79
N GLN A 61 19.30 10.00 -5.97
CA GLN A 61 18.86 11.16 -5.18
C GLN A 61 17.87 10.80 -4.06
N GLY A 62 17.35 9.58 -4.06
CA GLY A 62 16.33 9.15 -3.10
C GLY A 62 16.55 7.72 -2.62
N VAL A 63 15.43 7.06 -2.31
CA VAL A 63 15.39 5.67 -1.84
C VAL A 63 14.79 4.78 -2.90
N LYS A 64 15.48 3.70 -3.24
CA LYS A 64 14.90 2.55 -3.95
C LYS A 64 14.51 1.48 -2.93
N ILE A 65 13.33 0.87 -3.09
CA ILE A 65 12.92 -0.29 -2.28
C ILE A 65 13.10 -1.55 -3.10
N GLU A 66 13.83 -2.52 -2.55
CA GLU A 66 14.17 -3.77 -3.22
C GLU A 66 14.25 -4.95 -2.23
N PRO A 67 13.26 -5.88 -2.22
CA PRO A 67 12.17 -6.00 -3.18
C PRO A 67 10.94 -5.13 -2.86
N PHE A 68 10.30 -4.59 -3.90
CA PHE A 68 8.92 -4.11 -3.88
C PHE A 68 8.05 -5.03 -4.76
N LEU A 69 6.90 -5.45 -4.27
CA LEU A 69 6.13 -6.54 -4.89
C LEU A 69 4.66 -6.18 -5.15
N ASN A 70 4.12 -6.69 -6.25
CA ASN A 70 2.70 -6.98 -6.35
C ASN A 70 2.46 -8.33 -5.65
N ASP A 71 1.88 -8.27 -4.46
CA ASP A 71 1.57 -9.42 -3.62
C ASP A 71 0.19 -10.03 -3.89
N GLY A 72 -0.63 -9.40 -4.72
CA GLY A 72 -1.99 -9.84 -5.08
C GLY A 72 -2.15 -10.21 -6.55
N PHE A 73 -3.02 -9.48 -7.24
CA PHE A 73 -3.39 -9.73 -8.64
C PHE A 73 -2.54 -8.88 -9.58
N THR A 74 -1.96 -9.52 -10.59
CA THR A 74 -1.10 -8.87 -11.60
C THR A 74 -1.92 -8.40 -12.82
N TYR A 75 -3.12 -7.86 -12.56
CA TYR A 75 -4.00 -7.24 -13.54
C TYR A 75 -4.24 -5.78 -13.17
N THR A 76 -4.17 -4.88 -14.15
CA THR A 76 -4.41 -3.44 -13.97
C THR A 76 -5.69 -3.12 -13.21
N SER A 77 -6.80 -3.75 -13.59
CA SER A 77 -8.13 -3.48 -13.00
C SER A 77 -8.25 -3.81 -11.51
N GLU A 78 -7.34 -4.62 -10.98
CA GLU A 78 -7.27 -4.98 -9.56
C GLU A 78 -6.16 -4.21 -8.84
N ALA A 79 -4.99 -4.08 -9.48
CA ALA A 79 -3.81 -3.49 -8.89
C ALA A 79 -3.92 -1.96 -8.75
N ILE A 80 -4.53 -1.27 -9.71
CA ILE A 80 -4.74 0.18 -9.64
C ILE A 80 -5.62 0.54 -8.41
N PRO A 81 -6.83 -0.02 -8.23
CA PRO A 81 -7.59 0.19 -6.99
C PRO A 81 -6.84 -0.24 -5.72
N ALA A 82 -6.09 -1.34 -5.75
CA ALA A 82 -5.33 -1.79 -4.57
C ALA A 82 -4.28 -0.77 -4.12
N SER A 83 -3.59 -0.15 -5.08
CA SER A 83 -2.63 0.93 -4.84
C SER A 83 -3.27 2.17 -4.21
N TRP A 84 -4.58 2.40 -4.45
CA TRP A 84 -5.32 3.52 -3.89
C TRP A 84 -5.87 3.23 -2.50
N MET A 85 -6.35 2.00 -2.28
CA MET A 85 -7.00 1.58 -1.04
C MET A 85 -6.01 1.13 0.04
N GLY A 86 -4.76 0.89 -0.33
CA GLY A 86 -3.76 0.30 0.55
C GLY A 86 -4.04 -1.16 0.88
N GLY A 87 -4.64 -1.90 -0.05
CA GLY A 87 -5.03 -3.30 0.13
C GLY A 87 -5.88 -3.86 -1.00
N TRP A 88 -5.92 -5.20 -1.10
CA TRP A 88 -6.63 -5.93 -2.16
C TRP A 88 -8.11 -6.17 -1.82
N PHE A 89 -8.93 -5.11 -1.90
CA PHE A 89 -10.37 -5.20 -1.65
C PHE A 89 -11.19 -5.52 -2.91
N GLY A 90 -10.58 -5.41 -4.09
CA GLY A 90 -11.20 -5.60 -5.39
C GLY A 90 -11.93 -4.37 -5.92
N SER A 91 -12.45 -4.51 -7.14
CA SER A 91 -13.29 -3.52 -7.81
C SER A 91 -14.64 -4.12 -8.21
N ARG A 92 -15.59 -3.28 -8.61
CA ARG A 92 -16.87 -3.71 -9.15
C ARG A 92 -17.32 -2.86 -10.32
N ASP A 93 -17.82 -3.51 -11.36
CA ASP A 93 -18.46 -2.86 -12.50
C ASP A 93 -19.75 -2.13 -12.08
N THR A 94 -20.00 -0.97 -12.69
CA THR A 94 -21.22 -0.20 -12.54
C THR A 94 -21.45 0.68 -13.77
N VAL A 95 -22.55 1.45 -13.75
CA VAL A 95 -22.85 2.47 -14.75
C VAL A 95 -23.01 3.80 -14.05
N LEU A 96 -22.19 4.79 -14.43
CA LEU A 96 -22.25 6.15 -13.89
C LEU A 96 -22.55 7.11 -15.03
N ALA A 97 -23.62 7.92 -14.89
CA ALA A 97 -24.07 8.85 -15.91
C ALA A 97 -24.22 8.22 -17.32
N GLY A 98 -24.63 6.94 -17.39
CA GLY A 98 -24.82 6.21 -18.64
C GLY A 98 -23.56 5.59 -19.23
N GLN A 99 -22.39 5.73 -18.60
CA GLN A 99 -21.14 5.11 -19.03
C GLN A 99 -20.76 3.94 -18.12
N ALA A 100 -20.32 2.83 -18.72
CA ALA A 100 -19.76 1.71 -17.99
C ALA A 100 -18.45 2.14 -17.31
N THR A 101 -18.27 1.74 -16.05
CA THR A 101 -17.14 2.15 -15.22
C THR A 101 -16.93 1.10 -14.13
N GLN A 102 -15.78 1.12 -13.47
CA GLN A 102 -15.50 0.28 -12.30
C GLN A 102 -15.29 1.17 -11.09
N TYR A 103 -15.53 0.66 -9.88
CA TYR A 103 -15.26 1.40 -8.65
C TYR A 103 -14.56 0.56 -7.59
N ALA A 104 -13.73 1.23 -6.78
CA ALA A 104 -12.99 0.64 -5.67
C ALA A 104 -13.93 0.19 -4.52
N LEU A 105 -13.70 -0.99 -3.94
CA LEU A 105 -14.56 -1.56 -2.90
C LEU A 105 -14.24 -1.12 -1.46
N ALA A 106 -13.21 -0.28 -1.27
CA ALA A 106 -12.91 0.40 -0.02
C ALA A 106 -12.51 1.85 -0.31
N PRO A 107 -12.57 2.75 0.69
CA PRO A 107 -12.17 4.13 0.49
C PRO A 107 -10.71 4.25 0.06
N THR A 108 -10.44 5.22 -0.79
CA THR A 108 -9.12 5.44 -1.39
C THR A 108 -8.33 6.51 -0.62
N LEU A 109 -7.03 6.59 -0.88
CA LEU A 109 -6.15 7.63 -0.33
C LEU A 109 -6.66 9.04 -0.69
N PHE A 110 -7.28 9.22 -1.86
CA PHE A 110 -7.89 10.49 -2.27
C PHE A 110 -9.03 10.90 -1.34
N GLU A 111 -9.93 9.95 -1.07
CA GLU A 111 -11.09 10.16 -0.21
C GLU A 111 -10.67 10.39 1.24
N ALA A 112 -9.68 9.62 1.72
CA ALA A 112 -9.11 9.78 3.05
C ALA A 112 -8.45 11.16 3.21
N TYR A 113 -7.59 11.57 2.26
CA TYR A 113 -6.94 12.87 2.21
C TYR A 113 -7.96 14.01 2.26
N ARG A 114 -8.92 14.02 1.32
CA ARG A 114 -9.90 15.09 1.20
C ARG A 114 -10.80 15.20 2.42
N LYS A 115 -11.29 14.07 2.94
CA LYS A 115 -12.20 14.06 4.08
C LYS A 115 -11.52 14.46 5.38
N GLN A 116 -10.38 13.85 5.70
CA GLN A 116 -9.74 14.05 7.01
C GLN A 116 -9.08 15.42 7.13
N LEU A 117 -8.56 15.94 6.02
CA LEU A 117 -7.87 17.23 6.00
C LEU A 117 -8.75 18.38 5.47
N GLY A 118 -10.03 18.11 5.19
CA GLY A 118 -10.98 19.12 4.71
C GLY A 118 -10.57 19.77 3.39
N ARG A 119 -10.00 19.00 2.45
CA ARG A 119 -9.43 19.52 1.20
C ARG A 119 -10.43 19.55 0.04
N PRO A 120 -10.41 20.60 -0.78
CA PRO A 120 -11.25 20.67 -1.97
C PRO A 120 -10.76 19.68 -3.05
N ALA A 121 -11.57 19.42 -4.08
CA ALA A 121 -11.23 18.45 -5.13
C ALA A 121 -10.03 18.89 -5.97
N GLU A 122 -9.86 20.20 -6.15
CA GLU A 122 -8.75 20.81 -6.90
C GLU A 122 -7.39 20.61 -6.22
N ASP A 123 -7.37 20.29 -4.92
CA ASP A 123 -6.14 20.02 -4.17
C ASP A 123 -5.67 18.56 -4.29
N CYS A 124 -6.46 17.73 -4.99
CA CYS A 124 -6.31 16.28 -5.08
C CYS A 124 -6.67 15.78 -6.48
N MET A 125 -5.67 15.58 -7.33
CA MET A 125 -5.88 15.30 -8.76
C MET A 125 -5.44 13.90 -9.18
N TYR A 126 -6.20 13.30 -10.09
CA TYR A 126 -5.87 12.04 -10.75
C TYR A 126 -5.80 12.26 -12.27
N PHE A 127 -4.63 12.08 -12.87
CA PHE A 127 -4.39 12.22 -14.30
C PHE A 127 -4.30 10.84 -14.96
N ILE A 128 -5.04 10.69 -16.06
CA ILE A 128 -5.12 9.44 -16.84
C ILE A 128 -5.50 9.78 -18.29
N LYS A 129 -5.08 8.94 -19.25
CA LYS A 129 -5.54 9.04 -20.64
C LYS A 129 -7.02 8.66 -20.77
N ASP A 130 -7.62 8.95 -21.90
CA ASP A 130 -8.98 8.50 -22.22
C ASP A 130 -9.07 6.97 -22.21
N VAL A 131 -9.91 6.46 -21.32
CA VAL A 131 -10.21 5.03 -21.18
C VAL A 131 -11.71 4.78 -21.29
N GLY A 132 -12.08 3.67 -21.95
CA GLY A 132 -13.49 3.33 -22.17
C GLY A 132 -14.26 2.97 -20.90
N SER A 133 -13.56 2.55 -19.85
CA SER A 133 -14.10 2.26 -18.53
C SER A 133 -13.14 2.79 -17.48
N LEU A 134 -13.43 3.99 -16.97
CA LEU A 134 -12.60 4.63 -15.95
C LEU A 134 -12.73 3.89 -14.61
N TRP A 135 -11.62 3.72 -13.89
CA TRP A 135 -11.63 3.29 -12.49
C TRP A 135 -11.99 4.46 -11.59
N ARG A 136 -13.06 4.31 -10.83
CA ARG A 136 -13.58 5.27 -9.88
C ARG A 136 -13.19 4.90 -8.46
N GLN A 137 -13.18 5.92 -7.62
CA GLN A 137 -13.04 5.78 -6.18
C GLN A 137 -14.31 5.16 -5.59
N SER A 138 -14.34 4.96 -4.26
CA SER A 138 -15.38 4.14 -3.64
C SER A 138 -16.77 4.79 -3.69
N PHE A 139 -17.81 3.99 -3.46
CA PHE A 139 -19.15 4.49 -3.09
C PHE A 139 -19.44 4.21 -1.61
N ASP A 140 -18.41 4.17 -0.76
CA ASP A 140 -18.59 3.98 0.67
C ASP A 140 -19.45 5.12 1.25
N PRO A 141 -20.48 4.85 2.09
CA PRO A 141 -21.37 5.90 2.59
C PRO A 141 -20.70 6.93 3.51
N ALA A 142 -19.60 6.58 4.17
CA ALA A 142 -18.83 7.50 4.98
C ALA A 142 -17.80 8.26 4.13
N TYR A 143 -17.36 7.68 3.02
CA TYR A 143 -16.52 8.34 2.03
C TYR A 143 -17.32 8.58 0.76
N GLY A 144 -16.77 8.36 -0.43
CA GLY A 144 -17.53 8.38 -1.67
C GLY A 144 -17.42 9.65 -2.51
N PRO A 145 -18.39 9.88 -3.43
CA PRO A 145 -18.30 10.90 -4.48
C PRO A 145 -17.94 12.32 -4.01
N ASP A 146 -18.39 12.73 -2.84
CA ASP A 146 -18.09 14.05 -2.27
C ASP A 146 -16.58 14.26 -2.02
N TYR A 147 -15.84 13.17 -1.86
CA TYR A 147 -14.40 13.12 -1.56
C TYR A 147 -13.55 12.51 -2.69
N TRP A 148 -14.12 12.24 -3.87
CA TRP A 148 -13.35 11.77 -5.03
C TRP A 148 -12.30 12.80 -5.49
N PRO A 149 -11.15 12.40 -6.03
CA PRO A 149 -10.22 13.36 -6.61
C PRO A 149 -10.86 14.06 -7.81
N ARG A 150 -10.35 15.25 -8.16
CA ARG A 150 -10.60 15.79 -9.50
C ARG A 150 -9.86 14.91 -10.50
N THR A 151 -10.61 14.05 -11.19
CA THR A 151 -10.05 13.23 -12.27
C THR A 151 -9.96 14.05 -13.54
N HIS A 152 -8.75 14.19 -14.08
CA HIS A 152 -8.50 14.75 -15.40
C HIS A 152 -8.18 13.61 -16.36
N MET A 153 -9.19 13.24 -17.15
CA MET A 153 -9.07 12.22 -18.18
C MET A 153 -8.97 12.92 -19.53
N ALA A 154 -7.82 12.80 -20.19
CA ALA A 154 -7.57 13.51 -21.44
C ALA A 154 -6.45 12.85 -22.25
N GLY A 155 -6.58 12.89 -23.57
CA GLY A 155 -5.56 12.39 -24.49
C GLY A 155 -5.57 10.87 -24.64
N TYR A 156 -4.69 10.32 -25.46
CA TYR A 156 -4.68 8.88 -25.81
C TYR A 156 -3.33 8.20 -25.56
N SER A 157 -2.36 8.95 -25.05
CA SER A 157 -0.98 8.51 -24.81
C SER A 157 -0.35 9.25 -23.63
N ASP A 158 0.71 8.68 -23.07
CA ASP A 158 1.47 9.25 -21.95
C ASP A 158 1.99 10.66 -22.25
N PRO A 159 2.54 10.97 -23.46
CA PRO A 159 2.89 12.34 -23.82
C PRO A 159 1.71 13.31 -23.77
N THR A 160 0.51 12.90 -24.21
CA THR A 160 -0.66 13.79 -24.16
C THR A 160 -1.13 14.04 -22.73
N VAL A 161 -1.08 13.02 -21.88
CA VAL A 161 -1.37 13.19 -20.44
C VAL A 161 -0.35 14.13 -19.79
N TRP A 162 0.93 14.04 -20.19
CA TRP A 162 1.98 14.94 -19.70
C TRP A 162 1.77 16.40 -20.12
N GLU A 163 1.36 16.68 -21.37
CA GLU A 163 1.02 18.04 -21.78
C GLU A 163 -0.16 18.62 -20.98
N GLU A 164 -1.19 17.80 -20.74
CA GLU A 164 -2.35 18.18 -19.92
C GLU A 164 -1.97 18.44 -18.46
N PHE A 165 -1.06 17.62 -17.90
CA PHE A 165 -0.49 17.86 -16.57
C PHE A 165 0.19 19.23 -16.51
N LYS A 166 1.11 19.51 -17.46
CA LYS A 166 1.85 20.80 -17.49
C LYS A 166 0.91 22.00 -17.64
N ALA A 167 -0.21 21.85 -18.35
CA ALA A 167 -1.20 22.91 -18.52
C ALA A 167 -1.99 23.22 -17.24
N LEU A 168 -2.35 22.20 -16.47
CA LEU A 168 -3.27 22.35 -15.33
C LEU A 168 -2.58 22.55 -13.98
N VAL A 169 -1.46 21.88 -13.74
CA VAL A 169 -0.83 21.83 -12.42
C VAL A 169 -0.36 23.21 -11.91
N PRO A 170 0.21 24.11 -12.73
CA PRO A 170 0.58 25.47 -12.29
C PRO A 170 -0.62 26.36 -11.96
N ALA A 171 -1.80 26.07 -12.52
CA ALA A 171 -3.00 26.87 -12.27
C ALA A 171 -3.73 26.44 -11.00
N LEU A 172 -3.63 25.15 -10.65
CA LEU A 172 -4.41 24.53 -9.58
C LEU A 172 -3.58 24.27 -8.32
N HIS A 173 -2.28 24.05 -8.46
CA HIS A 173 -1.36 23.73 -7.37
C HIS A 173 -1.85 22.64 -6.40
N PRO A 174 -2.30 21.46 -6.89
CA PRO A 174 -2.73 20.36 -6.04
C PRO A 174 -1.60 19.86 -5.13
N ARG A 175 -1.96 19.42 -3.92
CA ARG A 175 -1.01 18.82 -2.97
C ARG A 175 -0.90 17.31 -3.10
N LEU A 176 -1.96 16.66 -3.55
CA LEU A 176 -1.93 15.23 -3.84
C LEU A 176 -2.17 15.04 -5.33
N ILE A 177 -1.18 14.51 -6.02
CA ILE A 177 -1.29 14.19 -7.45
C ILE A 177 -1.03 12.71 -7.65
N TYR A 178 -1.86 12.08 -8.46
CA TYR A 178 -1.64 10.72 -8.96
C TYR A 178 -1.64 10.76 -10.48
N LEU A 179 -0.52 10.42 -11.10
CA LEU A 179 -0.33 10.39 -12.55
C LEU A 179 -0.20 8.93 -12.98
N TYR A 180 -1.09 8.48 -13.86
CA TYR A 180 -1.06 7.14 -14.42
C TYR A 180 -0.57 7.20 -15.88
N LEU A 181 0.48 6.44 -16.16
CA LEU A 181 1.12 6.30 -17.46
C LEU A 181 0.90 4.87 -17.95
N ALA A 182 0.22 4.70 -19.08
CA ALA A 182 -0.40 3.45 -19.51
C ALA A 182 0.25 2.84 -20.76
N ASP A 183 1.11 3.57 -21.44
CA ASP A 183 1.56 3.17 -22.78
C ASP A 183 2.56 2.02 -22.75
N VAL A 184 3.30 1.86 -21.64
CA VAL A 184 4.23 0.73 -21.45
C VAL A 184 3.48 -0.61 -21.50
N ASP A 185 2.36 -0.74 -20.80
CA ASP A 185 1.53 -1.94 -20.85
C ASP A 185 0.93 -2.19 -22.24
N GLY A 186 0.34 -1.15 -22.83
CA GLY A 186 -0.25 -1.20 -24.17
C GLY A 186 0.76 -1.63 -25.24
N ALA A 187 1.98 -1.09 -25.19
CA ALA A 187 3.07 -1.46 -26.09
C ALA A 187 3.54 -2.90 -25.83
N GLY A 188 3.63 -3.31 -24.56
CA GLY A 188 3.97 -4.67 -24.17
C GLY A 188 3.01 -5.70 -24.80
N HIS A 189 1.70 -5.46 -24.75
CA HIS A 189 0.70 -6.33 -25.38
C HIS A 189 0.85 -6.43 -26.90
N GLY A 190 1.31 -5.36 -27.54
CA GLY A 190 1.65 -5.32 -28.96
C GLY A 190 2.75 -6.31 -29.37
N GLY A 191 3.62 -6.71 -28.43
CA GLY A 191 4.66 -7.72 -28.63
C GLY A 191 5.87 -7.23 -29.44
N SER A 192 5.94 -5.94 -29.76
CA SER A 192 7.10 -5.30 -30.40
C SER A 192 8.08 -4.82 -29.32
N TRP A 193 9.28 -5.40 -29.29
CA TRP A 193 10.28 -5.06 -28.28
C TRP A 193 10.73 -3.60 -28.36
N SER A 194 10.86 -3.07 -29.58
CA SER A 194 11.22 -1.67 -29.79
C SER A 194 10.13 -0.71 -29.31
N ASP A 195 8.85 -1.07 -29.49
CA ASP A 195 7.75 -0.22 -29.05
C ASP A 195 7.62 -0.27 -27.53
N TYR A 196 7.77 -1.46 -26.93
CA TYR A 196 7.76 -1.62 -25.47
C TYR A 196 8.89 -0.83 -24.81
N THR A 197 10.14 -1.00 -25.26
CA THR A 197 11.29 -0.27 -24.70
C THR A 197 11.26 1.23 -25.03
N GLY A 198 10.70 1.61 -26.19
CA GLY A 198 10.42 3.00 -26.53
C GLY A 198 9.39 3.65 -25.61
N ALA A 199 8.34 2.91 -25.23
CA ALA A 199 7.36 3.38 -24.24
C ALA A 199 7.97 3.52 -22.85
N ILE A 200 8.88 2.61 -22.44
CA ILE A 200 9.62 2.74 -21.17
C ILE A 200 10.46 4.02 -21.17
N LEU A 201 11.23 4.27 -22.24
CA LEU A 201 12.03 5.48 -22.38
C LEU A 201 11.18 6.76 -22.33
N MET A 202 9.98 6.72 -22.90
CA MET A 202 9.04 7.85 -22.83
C MET A 202 8.53 8.07 -21.41
N ALA A 203 8.09 7.02 -20.72
CA ALA A 203 7.63 7.13 -19.34
C ALA A 203 8.76 7.59 -18.39
N ASP A 204 9.98 7.08 -18.58
CA ASP A 204 11.19 7.51 -17.87
C ASP A 204 11.48 9.00 -18.10
N ALA A 205 11.42 9.46 -19.35
CA ALA A 205 11.59 10.87 -19.69
C ALA A 205 10.54 11.76 -19.02
N ILE A 206 9.26 11.36 -19.05
CA ILE A 206 8.16 12.08 -18.38
C ILE A 206 8.41 12.17 -16.88
N VAL A 207 8.83 11.09 -16.21
CA VAL A 207 9.14 11.11 -14.78
C VAL A 207 10.29 12.07 -14.45
N GLY A 208 11.36 12.05 -15.25
CA GLY A 208 12.48 12.96 -15.09
C GLY A 208 12.07 14.43 -15.27
N GLU A 209 11.34 14.73 -16.35
CA GLU A 209 10.82 16.07 -16.63
C GLU A 209 9.82 16.52 -15.56
N LEU A 210 8.99 15.63 -15.05
CA LEU A 210 8.07 15.91 -13.95
C LEU A 210 8.83 16.33 -12.71
N TRP A 211 9.90 15.62 -12.34
CA TRP A 211 10.68 16.01 -11.18
C TRP A 211 11.32 17.38 -11.35
N ASP A 212 11.92 17.65 -12.51
CA ASP A 212 12.49 18.97 -12.83
C ASP A 212 11.42 20.07 -12.80
N PHE A 213 10.24 19.79 -13.35
CA PHE A 213 9.09 20.71 -13.37
C PHE A 213 8.61 21.07 -11.97
N VAL A 214 8.46 20.06 -11.10
CA VAL A 214 8.03 20.24 -9.70
C VAL A 214 9.12 20.96 -8.89
N GLN A 215 10.41 20.70 -9.14
CA GLN A 215 11.49 21.44 -8.47
C GLN A 215 11.66 22.88 -8.97
N ALA A 216 11.19 23.21 -10.17
CA ALA A 216 11.25 24.56 -10.72
C ALA A 216 10.17 25.50 -10.16
N ASP A 217 9.09 24.95 -9.59
CA ASP A 217 7.97 25.72 -9.06
C ASP A 217 8.14 25.99 -7.55
N PRO A 218 8.19 27.27 -7.10
CA PRO A 218 8.33 27.61 -5.68
C PRO A 218 7.21 27.08 -4.78
N PHE A 219 6.04 26.76 -5.33
CA PHE A 219 4.99 26.10 -4.56
C PHE A 219 5.43 24.70 -4.14
N TYR A 220 6.12 23.96 -5.01
CA TYR A 220 6.44 22.55 -4.82
C TYR A 220 7.88 22.29 -4.33
N ALA A 221 8.85 23.08 -4.80
CA ALA A 221 10.27 22.87 -4.56
C ALA A 221 10.61 22.73 -3.06
N GLY A 222 11.37 21.69 -2.72
CA GLY A 222 11.77 21.39 -1.33
C GLY A 222 10.62 21.02 -0.37
N ARG A 223 9.39 20.86 -0.87
CA ARG A 223 8.19 20.54 -0.07
C ARG A 223 7.35 19.42 -0.68
N THR A 224 7.90 18.71 -1.66
CA THR A 224 7.20 17.67 -2.42
C THR A 224 8.01 16.40 -2.43
N ASP A 225 7.35 15.31 -2.07
CA ASP A 225 7.82 13.96 -2.26
C ASP A 225 7.24 13.37 -3.55
N LEU A 226 8.08 12.69 -4.32
CA LEU A 226 7.72 11.93 -5.52
C LEU A 226 7.89 10.44 -5.23
N LEU A 227 6.82 9.67 -5.43
CA LEU A 227 6.82 8.22 -5.40
C LEU A 227 6.54 7.68 -6.80
N VAL A 228 7.40 6.80 -7.32
CA VAL A 228 7.24 6.20 -8.66
C VAL A 228 7.21 4.69 -8.54
N THR A 229 6.16 4.08 -9.08
CA THR A 229 5.96 2.63 -9.04
C THR A 229 5.25 2.12 -10.28
N ASN A 230 4.88 0.85 -10.27
CA ASN A 230 4.01 0.20 -11.24
C ASN A 230 3.06 -0.75 -10.52
N ASP A 231 1.96 -1.09 -11.18
CA ASP A 231 0.90 -1.94 -10.66
C ASP A 231 1.25 -3.42 -10.81
N HIS A 232 1.83 -3.81 -11.94
CA HIS A 232 2.40 -5.13 -12.19
C HIS A 232 3.59 -5.04 -13.14
N GLY A 233 4.43 -6.07 -13.14
CA GLY A 233 5.44 -6.27 -14.17
C GLY A 233 4.87 -7.03 -15.37
N ARG A 234 5.71 -7.80 -16.04
CA ARG A 234 5.34 -8.67 -17.18
C ARG A 234 6.04 -10.00 -17.07
N HIS A 235 5.58 -11.03 -17.78
CA HIS A 235 6.25 -12.33 -17.73
C HIS A 235 7.75 -12.19 -18.01
N ASP A 236 8.54 -12.93 -17.24
CA ASP A 236 9.94 -13.16 -17.57
C ASP A 236 10.05 -14.12 -18.77
N ASP A 237 11.26 -14.29 -19.31
CA ASP A 237 11.47 -15.05 -20.54
C ASP A 237 11.13 -16.55 -20.38
N ALA A 238 11.17 -17.09 -19.15
CA ALA A 238 10.75 -18.46 -18.87
C ALA A 238 9.21 -18.62 -18.89
N HIS A 239 8.47 -17.52 -18.82
CA HIS A 239 7.00 -17.48 -18.80
C HIS A 239 6.40 -16.82 -20.05
N GLY A 240 7.16 -16.77 -21.15
CA GLY A 240 6.67 -16.26 -22.45
C GLY A 240 7.01 -14.79 -22.72
N GLY A 241 7.85 -14.19 -21.87
CA GLY A 241 8.46 -12.88 -22.07
C GLY A 241 7.48 -11.70 -21.95
N PHE A 242 8.00 -10.51 -22.20
CA PHE A 242 7.34 -9.22 -21.93
C PHE A 242 5.99 -9.01 -22.65
N ARG A 243 5.42 -9.93 -23.43
CA ARG A 243 4.13 -9.68 -24.08
C ARG A 243 2.94 -9.86 -23.12
N GLY A 244 3.07 -10.77 -22.16
CA GLY A 244 1.99 -11.14 -21.25
C GLY A 244 2.24 -10.69 -19.80
N HIS A 245 1.17 -10.71 -19.02
CA HIS A 245 1.17 -10.60 -17.56
C HIS A 245 -0.11 -11.29 -17.05
N GLY A 246 -0.37 -11.23 -15.73
CA GLY A 246 -1.60 -11.75 -15.13
C GLY A 246 -1.45 -13.11 -14.45
N ASP A 247 -0.22 -13.58 -14.25
CA ASP A 247 0.08 -14.77 -13.46
C ASP A 247 0.92 -14.44 -12.21
N GLY A 248 1.35 -15.49 -11.51
CA GLY A 248 2.16 -15.37 -10.30
C GLY A 248 3.67 -15.37 -10.53
N CYS A 249 4.15 -15.25 -11.77
CA CYS A 249 5.58 -15.38 -12.04
C CYS A 249 6.38 -14.21 -11.46
N PRO A 250 7.70 -14.39 -11.20
CA PRO A 250 8.53 -13.33 -10.65
C PRO A 250 8.54 -12.05 -11.49
N GLY A 251 8.52 -12.18 -12.83
CA GLY A 251 8.44 -11.04 -13.74
C GLY A 251 7.16 -10.20 -13.56
N CYS A 252 6.01 -10.83 -13.32
CA CYS A 252 4.75 -10.12 -13.07
C CYS A 252 4.68 -9.49 -11.67
N ARG A 253 5.25 -10.16 -10.67
CA ARG A 253 5.15 -9.76 -9.26
C ARG A 253 6.22 -8.78 -8.81
N THR A 254 7.40 -8.80 -9.41
CA THR A 254 8.48 -7.87 -9.05
C THR A 254 8.22 -6.54 -9.74
N ILE A 255 7.96 -5.52 -8.93
CA ILE A 255 7.66 -4.16 -9.37
C ILE A 255 8.68 -3.21 -8.75
N MET A 256 8.75 -1.98 -9.23
CA MET A 256 9.67 -0.98 -8.67
C MET A 256 8.97 -0.06 -7.69
N LEU A 257 9.71 0.46 -6.72
CA LEU A 257 9.31 1.65 -5.99
C LEU A 257 10.53 2.52 -5.73
N LEU A 258 10.43 3.76 -6.19
CA LEU A 258 11.37 4.85 -5.98
C LEU A 258 10.67 5.95 -5.20
N ALA A 259 11.33 6.47 -4.17
CA ALA A 259 10.88 7.63 -3.42
C ALA A 259 11.98 8.70 -3.39
N VAL A 260 11.68 9.92 -3.82
CA VAL A 260 12.63 11.04 -3.85
C VAL A 260 11.97 12.32 -3.36
N GLY A 261 12.66 13.11 -2.56
CA GLY A 261 12.10 14.30 -1.92
C GLY A 261 12.77 14.64 -0.60
N PRO A 262 12.35 15.73 0.06
CA PRO A 262 12.99 16.22 1.28
C PRO A 262 12.91 15.23 2.46
N ASP A 263 11.98 14.27 2.44
CA ASP A 263 11.80 13.31 3.52
C ASP A 263 12.61 12.02 3.37
N PHE A 264 13.26 11.81 2.22
CA PHE A 264 13.99 10.58 1.91
C PHE A 264 15.50 10.81 1.85
N PRO A 265 16.33 9.92 2.44
CA PRO A 265 17.78 9.99 2.29
C PRO A 265 18.19 9.65 0.85
N ALA A 266 19.19 10.36 0.33
CA ALA A 266 19.70 10.16 -1.02
C ALA A 266 20.56 8.91 -1.16
N GLY A 267 20.38 8.17 -2.25
CA GLY A 267 21.24 7.06 -2.67
C GLY A 267 21.10 5.80 -1.82
N VAL A 268 19.96 5.62 -1.16
CA VAL A 268 19.71 4.48 -0.27
C VAL A 268 18.92 3.39 -0.99
N VAL A 269 19.30 2.13 -0.76
CA VAL A 269 18.47 0.98 -1.12
C VAL A 269 17.92 0.37 0.16
N SER A 270 16.60 0.40 0.33
CA SER A 270 15.92 -0.31 1.41
C SER A 270 15.72 -1.76 1.02
N HIS A 271 16.26 -2.66 1.84
CA HIS A 271 16.10 -4.11 1.69
C HIS A 271 14.95 -4.69 2.52
N THR A 272 14.13 -3.83 3.13
CA THR A 272 12.92 -4.26 3.83
C THR A 272 11.87 -4.61 2.79
N PRO A 273 11.40 -5.87 2.69
CA PRO A 273 10.40 -6.24 1.69
C PRO A 273 9.12 -5.45 1.91
N ARG A 274 8.57 -4.89 0.82
CA ARG A 274 7.30 -4.16 0.81
C ARG A 274 6.48 -4.52 -0.42
N ALA A 275 5.21 -4.15 -0.41
CA ALA A 275 4.27 -4.47 -1.47
C ALA A 275 3.36 -3.30 -1.83
N LEU A 276 2.69 -3.40 -2.99
CA LEU A 276 1.80 -2.37 -3.54
C LEU A 276 0.79 -1.79 -2.51
N PRO A 277 0.18 -2.59 -1.60
CA PRO A 277 -0.68 -2.06 -0.53
C PRO A 277 -0.02 -1.06 0.42
N ASP A 278 1.31 -1.04 0.54
CA ASP A 278 2.05 -0.14 1.43
C ASP A 278 2.14 1.30 0.88
N LEU A 279 1.85 1.51 -0.42
CA LEU A 279 1.92 2.82 -1.08
C LEU A 279 0.96 3.84 -0.45
N ALA A 280 -0.34 3.55 -0.46
CA ALA A 280 -1.37 4.45 0.03
C ALA A 280 -1.17 4.92 1.50
N PRO A 281 -0.92 4.03 2.48
CA PRO A 281 -0.65 4.45 3.85
C PRO A 281 0.67 5.22 3.99
N THR A 282 1.64 5.04 3.08
CA THR A 282 2.86 5.85 3.05
C THR A 282 2.56 7.28 2.59
N VAL A 283 1.69 7.46 1.60
CA VAL A 283 1.17 8.79 1.23
C VAL A 283 0.43 9.43 2.41
N GLY A 284 -0.35 8.63 3.15
CA GLY A 284 -1.00 9.06 4.40
C GLY A 284 -0.01 9.53 5.47
N LEU A 285 1.10 8.80 5.67
CA LEU A 285 2.17 9.19 6.59
C LEU A 285 2.74 10.58 6.23
N ILE A 286 3.01 10.83 4.95
CA ILE A 286 3.62 12.08 4.48
C ILE A 286 2.63 13.25 4.62
N LEU A 287 1.38 13.07 4.15
CA LEU A 287 0.40 14.15 4.13
C LEU A 287 -0.40 14.32 5.43
N GLY A 288 -0.23 13.40 6.39
CA GLY A 288 -0.85 13.47 7.72
C GLY A 288 -2.31 13.01 7.77
N PHE A 289 -2.69 11.99 7.00
CA PHE A 289 -4.00 11.34 7.09
C PHE A 289 -3.86 9.82 7.26
N GLU A 290 -4.92 9.16 7.71
CA GLU A 290 -4.90 7.73 7.99
C GLU A 290 -5.81 6.90 7.10
N MET A 291 -5.48 5.62 6.96
CA MET A 291 -6.27 4.64 6.23
C MET A 291 -6.51 3.40 7.11
N PRO A 292 -7.44 3.48 8.09
CA PRO A 292 -7.63 2.41 9.08
C PRO A 292 -8.09 1.08 8.48
N TRP A 293 -8.61 1.08 7.25
CA TRP A 293 -8.95 -0.14 6.51
C TRP A 293 -7.74 -0.78 5.81
N ALA A 294 -6.71 -0.01 5.46
CA ALA A 294 -5.58 -0.48 4.67
C ALA A 294 -4.90 -1.70 5.32
N THR A 295 -4.60 -2.71 4.51
CA THR A 295 -3.85 -3.90 4.93
C THR A 295 -2.35 -3.69 4.83
N GLY A 296 -1.91 -2.80 3.94
CA GLY A 296 -0.53 -2.33 3.89
C GLY A 296 -0.18 -1.43 5.08
N ARG A 297 1.10 -1.18 5.26
CA ARG A 297 1.66 -0.37 6.34
C ARG A 297 2.54 0.74 5.78
N PRO A 298 2.55 1.92 6.41
CA PRO A 298 3.40 3.01 5.97
C PRO A 298 4.89 2.60 5.96
N MET A 299 5.61 2.99 4.92
CA MET A 299 7.03 2.77 4.72
C MET A 299 7.83 3.79 5.53
N GLN A 300 7.85 3.63 6.84
CA GLN A 300 8.53 4.58 7.74
C GLN A 300 10.06 4.47 7.69
N GLU A 301 10.58 3.28 7.42
CA GLU A 301 12.03 3.03 7.41
C GLU A 301 12.76 3.67 6.22
N ILE A 302 12.03 4.12 5.19
CA ILE A 302 12.61 4.86 4.07
C ILE A 302 12.72 6.35 4.36
N CYS A 303 12.08 6.87 5.41
CA CYS A 303 12.16 8.28 5.75
C CYS A 303 13.44 8.59 6.54
N THR A 304 13.90 9.84 6.44
CA THR A 304 15.01 10.36 7.24
C THR A 304 14.66 10.29 8.73
N ALA A 305 15.63 9.90 9.57
CA ALA A 305 15.40 9.62 10.99
C ALA A 305 14.72 10.80 11.71
N GLY A 306 13.53 10.54 12.27
CA GLY A 306 12.82 11.49 13.13
C GLY A 306 11.36 11.72 12.78
N VAL A 307 10.86 11.18 11.64
CA VAL A 307 9.45 11.30 11.24
C VAL A 307 8.54 10.92 12.41
N PRO A 308 7.78 11.89 12.97
CA PRO A 308 6.81 11.60 13.99
C PRO A 308 5.77 10.70 13.33
N ILE A 309 5.71 9.46 13.78
CA ILE A 309 4.56 8.60 13.57
C ILE A 309 3.37 9.41 14.14
N PRO A 310 2.39 9.84 13.33
CA PRO A 310 1.09 10.13 13.90
C PRO A 310 0.73 8.86 14.65
N ALA A 311 0.65 8.92 15.98
CA ALA A 311 0.30 7.75 16.77
C ALA A 311 -0.93 7.16 16.07
N PRO A 312 -0.85 5.92 15.54
CA PRO A 312 -1.92 5.39 14.70
C PRO A 312 -3.21 5.66 15.46
N LEU A 313 -4.19 6.33 14.83
CA LEU A 313 -5.47 6.48 15.51
C LEU A 313 -5.84 5.08 15.99
N PRO A 314 -6.22 4.94 17.26
CA PRO A 314 -6.60 3.65 17.79
C PRO A 314 -7.55 3.01 16.77
N PRO A 315 -7.28 1.75 16.35
CA PRO A 315 -8.00 1.09 15.28
C PRO A 315 -9.50 1.39 15.39
N ALA A 316 -10.21 1.69 14.31
CA ALA A 316 -11.63 2.09 14.45
C ALA A 316 -12.54 0.97 15.02
N GLY A 317 -12.02 -0.26 15.19
CA GLY A 317 -12.73 -1.42 15.72
C GLY A 317 -11.83 -2.62 16.01
N LEU A 318 -12.37 -3.83 15.83
CA LEU A 318 -11.64 -5.11 15.91
C LEU A 318 -11.31 -5.57 14.49
N ARG A 319 -10.02 -5.81 14.20
CA ARG A 319 -9.55 -6.36 12.92
C ARG A 319 -8.68 -7.59 13.16
N LEU A 320 -8.85 -8.63 12.35
CA LEU A 320 -7.88 -9.72 12.23
C LEU A 320 -6.88 -9.32 11.14
N VAL A 321 -5.62 -9.11 11.52
CA VAL A 321 -4.56 -8.55 10.67
C VAL A 321 -3.84 -9.66 9.91
N ALA A 322 -3.46 -10.73 10.61
CA ALA A 322 -2.74 -11.85 10.01
C ALA A 322 -3.14 -13.18 10.64
N LEU A 323 -3.04 -14.24 9.85
CA LEU A 323 -3.19 -15.63 10.26
C LEU A 323 -2.19 -16.47 9.46
N GLU A 324 -0.94 -16.48 9.91
CA GLU A 324 0.20 -16.95 9.13
C GLU A 324 1.05 -17.98 9.88
N PRO A 325 1.71 -18.94 9.20
CA PRO A 325 1.56 -19.20 7.77
C PRO A 325 0.20 -19.83 7.45
N ASN A 326 -0.31 -19.58 6.25
CA ASN A 326 -1.52 -20.23 5.73
C ASN A 326 -1.27 -20.66 4.27
N PRO A 327 -1.16 -21.97 3.97
CA PRO A 327 -1.44 -23.11 4.85
C PRO A 327 -0.47 -23.29 6.03
N ALA A 328 -1.00 -23.73 7.17
CA ALA A 328 -0.27 -23.90 8.43
C ALA A 328 0.25 -25.34 8.58
N SER A 329 1.56 -25.51 8.73
CA SER A 329 2.20 -26.79 9.08
C SER A 329 2.80 -26.81 10.50
N GLY A 330 2.75 -25.68 11.22
CA GLY A 330 3.40 -25.53 12.53
C GLY A 330 2.74 -24.46 13.39
N VAL A 331 3.54 -23.70 14.14
CA VAL A 331 3.05 -22.55 14.92
C VAL A 331 2.45 -21.50 13.98
N GLN A 332 1.23 -21.07 14.27
CA GLN A 332 0.54 -19.99 13.58
C GLN A 332 0.61 -18.72 14.43
N ARG A 333 0.96 -17.63 13.79
CA ARG A 333 0.89 -16.27 14.31
C ARG A 333 -0.44 -15.65 13.91
N ILE A 334 -1.16 -15.19 14.93
CA ILE A 334 -2.46 -14.57 14.81
C ILE A 334 -2.29 -13.13 15.24
N GLU A 335 -2.45 -12.19 14.32
CA GLU A 335 -2.29 -10.76 14.59
C GLU A 335 -3.64 -10.06 14.49
N TRP A 336 -3.88 -9.08 15.35
CA TRP A 336 -5.13 -8.33 15.38
C TRP A 336 -4.87 -6.87 15.76
N ASP A 337 -5.86 -6.02 15.49
CA ASP A 337 -5.91 -4.63 15.94
C ASP A 337 -7.16 -4.39 16.78
N LEU A 338 -7.01 -3.68 17.92
CA LEU A 338 -8.10 -3.26 18.79
C LEU A 338 -8.19 -1.75 18.96
N ALA A 339 -9.38 -1.19 18.79
CA ALA A 339 -9.68 0.21 19.14
C ALA A 339 -9.35 0.58 20.59
N ARG A 340 -9.56 -0.36 21.50
CA ARG A 340 -9.36 -0.19 22.93
C ARG A 340 -8.87 -1.49 23.53
N GLY A 341 -8.10 -1.38 24.61
CA GLY A 341 -7.66 -2.56 25.33
C GLY A 341 -8.83 -3.26 26.01
N GLY A 342 -8.69 -4.57 26.23
CA GLY A 342 -9.66 -5.35 27.00
C GLY A 342 -9.66 -6.83 26.65
N ALA A 343 -10.69 -7.53 27.12
CA ALA A 343 -10.84 -8.95 26.90
C ALA A 343 -11.04 -9.26 25.40
N LEU A 344 -10.23 -10.16 24.87
CA LEU A 344 -10.33 -10.70 23.51
C LEU A 344 -10.54 -12.20 23.59
N ARG A 345 -11.52 -12.71 22.85
CA ARG A 345 -11.75 -14.13 22.68
C ARG A 345 -11.44 -14.53 21.24
N LEU A 346 -10.72 -15.63 21.10
CA LEU A 346 -10.43 -16.26 19.83
C LEU A 346 -11.02 -17.67 19.84
N GLU A 347 -11.82 -17.98 18.83
CA GLU A 347 -12.46 -19.28 18.68
C GLU A 347 -12.16 -19.87 17.31
N VAL A 348 -11.79 -21.14 17.28
CA VAL A 348 -11.54 -21.89 16.05
C VAL A 348 -12.65 -22.90 15.84
N PHE A 349 -13.17 -22.99 14.63
CA PHE A 349 -14.27 -23.86 14.22
C PHE A 349 -13.83 -24.72 13.04
N ASP A 350 -14.29 -25.97 13.02
CA ASP A 350 -14.18 -26.82 11.83
C ASP A 350 -15.30 -26.54 10.82
N LEU A 351 -15.26 -27.21 9.66
CA LEU A 351 -16.25 -27.11 8.59
C LEU A 351 -17.69 -27.41 9.02
N SER A 352 -17.89 -28.18 10.10
CA SER A 352 -19.23 -28.48 10.63
C SER A 352 -19.75 -27.40 11.57
N GLY A 353 -18.97 -26.34 11.81
CA GLY A 353 -19.28 -25.30 12.79
C GLY A 353 -18.96 -25.71 14.24
N ARG A 354 -18.31 -26.86 14.46
CA ARG A 354 -17.93 -27.31 15.80
C ARG A 354 -16.70 -26.53 16.26
N ARG A 355 -16.79 -25.92 17.45
CA ARG A 355 -15.67 -25.24 18.09
C ARG A 355 -14.60 -26.24 18.49
N ARG A 356 -13.38 -26.05 17.98
CA ARG A 356 -12.21 -26.90 18.21
C ARG A 356 -11.24 -26.32 19.23
N ARG A 357 -11.15 -24.99 19.29
CA ARG A 357 -10.28 -24.27 20.24
C ARG A 357 -10.96 -22.99 20.71
N ALA A 358 -10.79 -22.63 21.98
CA ALA A 358 -10.97 -21.27 22.46
C ALA A 358 -9.70 -20.78 23.17
N LEU A 359 -9.25 -19.58 22.82
CA LEU A 359 -8.16 -18.87 23.47
C LEU A 359 -8.72 -17.56 24.03
N PHE A 360 -8.31 -17.22 25.25
CA PHE A 360 -8.77 -16.01 25.93
C PHE A 360 -7.58 -15.14 26.32
N VAL A 361 -7.60 -13.89 25.85
CA VAL A 361 -6.62 -12.87 26.21
C VAL A 361 -7.34 -11.85 27.10
N PRO A 362 -7.17 -11.91 28.43
CA PRO A 362 -7.98 -11.14 29.38
C PRO A 362 -7.78 -9.63 29.28
N ALA A 363 -6.58 -9.20 28.86
CA ALA A 363 -6.20 -7.79 28.77
C ALA A 363 -5.33 -7.57 27.52
N ALA A 364 -5.91 -7.73 26.33
CA ALA A 364 -5.24 -7.37 25.10
C ALA A 364 -5.04 -5.84 25.05
N PRO A 365 -3.86 -5.33 24.65
CA PRO A 365 -3.62 -3.90 24.57
C PRO A 365 -4.48 -3.25 23.47
N ALA A 366 -4.72 -1.94 23.57
CA ALA A 366 -5.20 -1.16 22.43
C ALA A 366 -4.10 -1.12 21.34
N GLY A 367 -4.49 -1.02 20.08
CA GLY A 367 -3.57 -1.14 18.94
C GLY A 367 -3.35 -2.59 18.52
N SER A 368 -2.19 -2.87 17.95
CA SER A 368 -1.86 -4.19 17.43
C SER A 368 -1.48 -5.17 18.55
N GLY A 369 -1.96 -6.40 18.45
CA GLY A 369 -1.59 -7.52 19.30
C GLY A 369 -1.34 -8.79 18.49
N SER A 370 -0.58 -9.71 19.07
CA SER A 370 -0.30 -11.00 18.44
C SER A 370 -0.36 -12.15 19.44
N LEU A 371 -0.67 -13.34 18.92
CA LEU A 371 -0.64 -14.60 19.65
C LEU A 371 -0.07 -15.68 18.75
N GLU A 372 0.87 -16.45 19.29
CA GLU A 372 1.33 -17.68 18.67
C GLU A 372 0.50 -18.87 19.16
N TRP A 373 0.09 -19.72 18.23
CA TRP A 373 -0.70 -20.90 18.51
C TRP A 373 -0.24 -22.09 17.67
N SER A 374 0.12 -23.18 18.34
CA SER A 374 0.66 -24.41 17.73
C SER A 374 -0.34 -25.21 16.89
N GLY A 375 -1.60 -24.76 16.78
CA GLY A 375 -2.66 -25.49 16.08
C GLY A 375 -3.28 -26.62 16.91
N GLU A 376 -3.29 -26.47 18.24
CA GLU A 376 -3.86 -27.44 19.18
C GLU A 376 -5.33 -27.14 19.50
N GLY A 377 -6.18 -28.17 19.60
CA GLY A 377 -7.56 -28.09 20.07
C GLY A 377 -7.69 -27.93 21.59
N ASP A 378 -8.91 -27.78 22.10
CA ASP A 378 -9.19 -27.70 23.55
C ASP A 378 -8.78 -28.97 24.30
N ASP A 379 -8.72 -30.11 23.61
CA ASP A 379 -8.27 -31.39 24.14
C ASP A 379 -6.73 -31.53 24.20
N GLY A 380 -5.99 -30.47 23.81
CA GLY A 380 -4.53 -30.45 23.76
C GLY A 380 -3.94 -31.26 22.60
N ARG A 381 -4.77 -31.81 21.70
CA ARG A 381 -4.30 -32.54 20.53
C ARG A 381 -4.14 -31.59 19.35
N ALA A 382 -3.17 -31.86 18.49
CA ALA A 382 -3.03 -31.14 17.23
C ALA A 382 -4.32 -31.29 16.41
N LEU A 383 -4.76 -30.19 15.80
CA LEU A 383 -5.85 -30.22 14.84
C LEU A 383 -5.44 -31.02 13.60
N GLU A 384 -6.39 -31.77 13.06
CA GLU A 384 -6.19 -32.53 11.84
C GLU A 384 -6.02 -31.60 10.63
N ALA A 385 -5.41 -32.10 9.57
CA ALA A 385 -5.35 -31.36 8.31
C ALA A 385 -6.76 -31.06 7.80
N GLY A 386 -7.01 -29.82 7.38
CA GLY A 386 -8.35 -29.38 6.98
C GLY A 386 -8.51 -27.86 6.98
N LEU A 387 -9.69 -27.41 6.56
CA LEU A 387 -10.07 -26.00 6.57
C LEU A 387 -10.76 -25.63 7.88
N TYR A 388 -10.34 -24.52 8.48
CA TYR A 388 -10.85 -24.01 9.74
C TYR A 388 -11.22 -22.53 9.62
N TRP A 389 -12.20 -22.11 10.43
CA TRP A 389 -12.56 -20.71 10.63
C TRP A 389 -12.10 -20.24 11.99
N LEU A 390 -11.56 -19.04 12.04
CA LEU A 390 -11.20 -18.34 13.26
C LEU A 390 -12.16 -17.17 13.44
N ARG A 391 -12.61 -16.96 14.67
CA ARG A 391 -13.41 -15.81 15.08
C ARG A 391 -12.74 -15.10 16.24
N LEU A 392 -12.48 -13.82 16.07
CA LEU A 392 -12.14 -12.91 17.16
C LEU A 392 -13.40 -12.23 17.67
N THR A 393 -13.50 -12.02 18.96
CA THR A 393 -14.58 -11.24 19.58
C THR A 393 -14.02 -10.34 20.67
N HIS A 394 -14.31 -9.05 20.57
CA HIS A 394 -13.87 -8.03 21.51
C HIS A 394 -14.93 -6.94 21.59
N ALA A 395 -15.35 -6.56 22.80
CA ALA A 395 -16.28 -5.45 23.03
C ALA A 395 -17.60 -5.53 22.22
N GLY A 396 -18.10 -6.74 21.92
CA GLY A 396 -19.31 -6.95 21.11
C GLY A 396 -19.07 -6.94 19.59
N LEU A 397 -17.86 -6.60 19.14
CA LEU A 397 -17.45 -6.72 17.74
C LEU A 397 -16.89 -8.12 17.47
N SER A 398 -17.00 -8.56 16.21
CA SER A 398 -16.40 -9.81 15.75
C SER A 398 -15.67 -9.64 14.43
N ALA A 399 -14.50 -10.27 14.31
CA ALA A 399 -13.75 -10.41 13.06
C ALA A 399 -13.53 -11.91 12.77
N THR A 400 -13.48 -12.30 11.51
CA THR A 400 -13.31 -13.70 11.11
C THR A 400 -12.18 -13.89 10.12
N GLY A 401 -11.47 -15.01 10.22
CA GLY A 401 -10.50 -15.47 9.24
C GLY A 401 -10.69 -16.95 8.93
N LYS A 402 -10.00 -17.44 7.90
CA LYS A 402 -9.96 -18.87 7.56
C LYS A 402 -8.52 -19.30 7.34
N PHE A 403 -8.18 -20.53 7.72
CA PHE A 403 -6.87 -21.10 7.46
C PHE A 403 -6.96 -22.59 7.14
N VAL A 404 -5.99 -23.06 6.35
CA VAL A 404 -5.81 -24.47 6.03
C VAL A 404 -4.73 -25.03 6.94
N ARG A 405 -5.01 -26.11 7.66
CA ARG A 405 -4.01 -26.90 8.39
C ARG A 405 -3.50 -28.03 7.49
N MET A 406 -2.19 -28.20 7.44
CA MET A 406 -1.51 -29.34 6.81
C MET A 406 -0.88 -30.23 7.91
N ARG A 407 -0.58 -31.48 7.54
CA ARG A 407 0.14 -32.42 8.42
C ARG A 407 1.62 -32.07 8.48
#